data_AF-A0A094IE22-F1
#
_entry.id   AF-A0A094IE22-F1
#
_cell.length_a   1.000
_cell.length_b   1.000
_cell.length_c   1.000
_cell.angle_alpha   90.00
_cell.angle_beta   90.00
_cell.angle_gamma   90.00
#
_symmetry.space_group_name_H-M   'P 1'
#
loop_
_entity.id
_entity.type
_entity.pdbx_description
1 polymer ?
#
loop_
_entity_poly.entity_id
_entity_poly.type
_entity_poly.pdbx_seq_one_letter_code
_entity_poly.pdbx_strand_id
1 'polypeptide(L)'
;VDLEETAKSAAKQYHDAICQQKKKHWNEFLADNDNIWQAAKYLKSGNESAFGKVPQLVKSDGTTTADHTEQAEELLTKFFPPLPDNIDDEGAKLQRAPIVMPAITLEEVERQLFAAKSWKALGEDGLPAIVRKETWPAVKHHVLELF
;
A
#
# COMPACT_ATOMS: atom_id res chain seq x y z
N VAL A 1 29.54 -44.82 32.80
CA VAL A 1 28.88 -43.81 31.96
C VAL A 1 29.40 -42.48 32.46
N ASP A 2 30.13 -41.76 31.61
CA ASP A 2 30.85 -40.55 32.01
C ASP A 2 29.87 -39.38 32.09
N LEU A 3 29.65 -38.86 33.30
CA LEU A 3 28.68 -37.80 33.60
C LEU A 3 28.92 -36.55 32.75
N GLU A 4 30.19 -36.29 32.41
CA GLU A 4 30.61 -35.13 31.61
C GLU A 4 30.12 -35.22 30.15
N GLU A 5 30.20 -36.41 29.54
CA GLU A 5 29.70 -36.68 28.19
C GLU A 5 28.18 -36.50 28.11
N THR A 6 27.45 -37.01 29.10
CA THR A 6 25.99 -36.84 29.17
C THR A 6 25.58 -35.37 29.34
N ALA A 7 26.31 -34.59 30.14
CA ALA A 7 26.03 -33.17 30.33
C ALA A 7 26.26 -32.36 29.06
N LYS A 8 27.36 -32.62 28.33
CA LYS A 8 27.66 -31.98 27.04
C LYS A 8 26.62 -32.32 25.98
N SER A 9 26.20 -33.59 25.90
CA SER A 9 25.16 -34.04 24.97
C SER A 9 23.81 -33.36 25.26
N ALA A 10 23.39 -33.31 26.53
CA ALA A 10 22.15 -32.65 26.93
C ALA A 10 22.15 -31.14 26.64
N ALA A 11 23.27 -30.45 26.89
CA ALA A 11 23.41 -29.03 26.58
C ALA A 11 23.30 -28.77 25.06
N LYS A 12 23.92 -29.63 24.24
CA LYS A 12 23.81 -29.56 22.77
C LYS A 12 22.38 -29.79 22.31
N GLN A 13 21.71 -30.83 22.81
CA GLN A 13 20.32 -31.12 22.47
C GLN A 13 19.39 -29.96 22.83
N TYR A 14 19.59 -29.33 23.99
CA TYR A 14 18.81 -28.16 24.40
C TYR A 14 19.02 -26.99 23.43
N HIS A 15 20.26 -26.71 23.04
CA HIS A 15 20.56 -25.64 22.09
C HIS A 15 19.99 -25.92 20.70
N ASP A 16 20.16 -27.14 20.21
CA ASP A 16 19.63 -27.59 18.92
C ASP A 16 18.09 -27.50 18.90
N ALA A 17 17.42 -27.92 19.98
CA ALA A 17 15.97 -27.81 20.12
C ALA A 17 15.49 -26.36 20.07
N ILE A 18 16.20 -25.42 20.71
CA ILE A 18 15.89 -23.98 20.62
C ILE A 18 16.04 -23.48 19.19
N CYS A 19 17.13 -23.83 18.50
CA CYS A 19 17.37 -23.41 17.12
C CYS A 19 16.28 -23.94 16.17
N GLN A 20 15.90 -25.21 16.32
CA GLN A 20 14.83 -25.83 15.55
C GLN A 20 13.47 -25.17 15.82
N GLN A 21 13.14 -24.92 17.10
CA GLN A 21 11.87 -24.31 17.46
C GLN A 21 11.77 -22.87 16.94
N LYS A 22 12.85 -22.09 17.03
CA LYS A 22 12.89 -20.74 16.45
C LYS A 22 12.68 -20.79 14.94
N LYS A 23 13.36 -21.68 14.23
CA LYS A 23 13.21 -21.82 12.77
C LYS A 23 11.79 -22.24 12.38
N LYS A 24 11.22 -23.22 13.09
CA LYS A 24 9.85 -23.68 12.87
C LYS A 24 8.85 -22.54 13.07
N HIS A 25 8.96 -21.81 14.18
CA HIS A 25 8.11 -20.65 14.45
C HIS A 25 8.22 -19.58 13.38
N TRP A 26 9.44 -19.25 12.92
CA TRP A 26 9.63 -18.30 11.82
C TRP A 26 8.98 -18.75 10.52
N ASN A 27 9.09 -20.03 10.17
CA ASN A 27 8.45 -20.57 8.97
C ASN A 27 6.92 -20.52 9.06
N GLU A 28 6.35 -20.89 10.21
CA GLU A 28 4.90 -20.81 10.44
C GLU A 28 4.40 -19.36 10.43
N PHE A 29 5.14 -18.45 11.05
CA PHE A 29 4.83 -17.02 11.07
C PHE A 29 4.85 -16.39 9.67
N LEU A 30 5.84 -16.76 8.84
CA LEU A 30 6.00 -16.25 7.47
C LEU A 30 5.05 -16.91 6.45
N ALA A 31 4.47 -18.06 6.75
CA ALA A 31 3.51 -18.73 5.88
C ALA A 31 2.15 -18.02 5.81
N ASP A 32 1.87 -17.17 6.78
CA ASP A 32 0.66 -16.35 6.85
C ASP A 32 0.88 -14.98 6.17
N ASN A 33 0.11 -14.73 5.11
CA ASN A 33 0.21 -13.51 4.30
C ASN A 33 -0.12 -12.24 5.08
N ASP A 34 -0.93 -12.32 6.14
CA ASP A 34 -1.27 -11.15 6.96
C ASP A 34 -0.06 -10.67 7.79
N ASN A 35 0.92 -11.55 8.01
CA ASN A 35 2.11 -11.25 8.80
C ASN A 35 3.24 -10.59 8.01
N ILE A 36 3.12 -10.46 6.68
CA ILE A 36 4.17 -9.89 5.80
C ILE A 36 4.65 -8.52 6.32
N TRP A 37 3.72 -7.65 6.72
CA TRP A 37 4.06 -6.30 7.21
C TRP A 37 4.67 -6.30 8.62
N GLN A 38 4.36 -7.30 9.46
CA GLN A 38 5.00 -7.44 10.77
C GLN A 38 6.40 -8.05 10.62
N ALA A 39 6.55 -9.05 9.75
CA ALA A 39 7.83 -9.64 9.39
C ALA A 39 8.80 -8.60 8.81
N ALA A 40 8.31 -7.69 7.98
CA ALA A 40 9.10 -6.62 7.38
C ALA A 40 9.76 -5.71 8.43
N LYS A 41 9.16 -5.53 9.62
CA LYS A 41 9.76 -4.73 10.71
C LYS A 41 11.03 -5.34 11.28
N TYR A 42 11.20 -6.65 11.14
CA TYR A 42 12.38 -7.37 11.62
C TYR A 42 13.49 -7.48 10.56
N LEU A 43 13.23 -7.06 9.32
CA LEU A 43 14.27 -6.90 8.32
C LEU A 43 15.17 -5.75 8.75
N LYS A 44 16.46 -6.04 8.92
CA LYS A 44 17.46 -5.05 9.32
C LYS A 44 17.46 -3.92 8.29
N SER A 45 17.22 -2.68 8.73
CA SER A 45 17.43 -1.49 7.89
C SER A 45 18.95 -1.30 7.70
N GLY A 46 19.54 -2.10 6.81
CA GLY A 46 20.81 -1.75 6.18
C GLY A 46 20.65 -0.40 5.49
N ASN A 47 21.77 0.25 5.16
CA ASN A 47 21.83 1.59 4.56
C ASN A 47 21.05 1.75 3.22
N GLU A 48 20.44 0.67 2.73
CA GLU A 48 19.48 0.61 1.64
C GLU A 48 18.12 0.21 2.22
N SER A 49 17.12 1.09 2.08
CA SER A 49 15.75 0.87 2.55
C SER A 49 15.29 -0.57 2.31
N ALA A 50 14.91 -1.29 3.38
CA ALA A 50 14.40 -2.66 3.28
C ALA A 50 13.13 -2.77 2.40
N PHE A 51 12.43 -1.65 2.20
CA PHE A 51 11.28 -1.53 1.30
C PHE A 51 11.65 -1.38 -0.19
N GLY A 52 12.94 -1.23 -0.51
CA GLY A 52 13.43 -1.07 -1.89
C GLY A 52 13.86 -2.38 -2.56
N LYS A 53 13.91 -3.50 -1.84
CA LYS A 53 14.40 -4.78 -2.39
C LYS A 53 13.25 -5.62 -2.91
N VAL A 54 12.88 -5.42 -4.16
CA VAL A 54 12.01 -6.32 -4.91
C VAL A 54 12.77 -7.65 -5.11
N PRO A 55 12.21 -8.80 -4.69
CA PRO A 55 12.84 -10.09 -4.93
C PRO A 55 12.98 -10.33 -6.43
N GLN A 56 13.98 -11.13 -6.82
CA GLN A 56 14.15 -11.44 -8.23
C GLN A 56 12.90 -12.12 -8.79
N LEU A 57 12.45 -11.64 -9.94
CA LEU A 57 11.24 -12.10 -10.60
C LEU A 57 11.60 -13.21 -11.58
N VAL A 58 10.70 -14.18 -11.73
CA VAL A 58 10.83 -15.24 -12.74
C VAL A 58 10.18 -14.72 -14.01
N LYS A 59 10.97 -14.64 -15.07
CA LYS A 59 10.54 -14.24 -16.40
C LYS A 59 9.76 -15.34 -17.09
N SER A 60 9.14 -14.99 -18.21
CA SER A 60 8.42 -15.93 -19.08
C SER A 60 9.31 -17.02 -19.70
N ASP A 61 10.62 -16.78 -19.81
CA ASP A 61 11.62 -17.75 -20.30
C ASP A 61 12.17 -18.68 -19.19
N GLY A 62 11.69 -18.53 -17.95
CA GLY A 62 12.15 -19.31 -16.79
C GLY A 62 13.46 -18.82 -16.17
N THR A 63 14.05 -17.75 -16.71
CA THR A 63 15.21 -17.08 -16.10
C THR A 63 14.75 -16.10 -15.02
N THR A 64 15.70 -15.65 -14.22
CA THR A 64 15.45 -14.79 -13.07
C THR A 64 16.07 -13.41 -13.31
N THR A 65 15.38 -12.34 -12.89
CA THR A 65 15.88 -10.97 -13.07
C THR A 65 17.15 -10.70 -12.24
N ALA A 66 18.13 -10.07 -12.88
CA ALA A 66 19.43 -9.72 -12.34
C ALA A 66 19.47 -8.33 -11.69
N ASP A 67 18.67 -7.38 -12.19
CA ASP A 67 18.66 -6.00 -11.68
C ASP A 67 17.24 -5.39 -11.53
N HIS A 68 17.19 -4.21 -10.93
CA HIS A 68 15.94 -3.48 -10.69
C HIS A 68 15.28 -2.90 -11.96
N THR A 69 16.08 -2.62 -13.00
CA THR A 69 15.57 -2.11 -14.27
C THR A 69 14.79 -3.21 -14.97
N GLU A 70 15.38 -4.40 -15.04
CA GLU A 70 14.78 -5.60 -15.60
C GLU A 70 13.55 -6.06 -14.82
N GLN A 71 13.57 -5.93 -13.49
CA GLN A 71 12.36 -6.14 -12.66
C GLN A 71 11.24 -5.18 -13.04
N ALA A 72 11.54 -3.90 -13.24
CA ALA A 72 10.55 -2.90 -13.62
C ALA A 72 9.98 -3.18 -15.01
N GLU A 73 10.83 -3.54 -15.98
CA GLU A 73 10.41 -3.89 -17.34
C GLU A 73 9.53 -5.15 -17.38
N GLU A 74 9.87 -6.19 -16.63
CA GLU A 74 9.05 -7.40 -16.51
C GLU A 74 7.69 -7.10 -15.89
N LEU A 75 7.64 -6.27 -14.83
CA LEU A 75 6.37 -5.85 -14.23
C LEU A 75 5.53 -5.05 -15.23
N LEU A 76 6.13 -4.08 -15.93
CA LEU A 76 5.42 -3.28 -16.93
C LEU A 76 4.85 -4.16 -18.04
N THR A 77 5.65 -5.06 -18.59
CA THR A 77 5.23 -5.94 -19.69
C THR A 77 4.13 -6.90 -19.24
N LYS A 78 4.18 -7.38 -17.99
CA LYS A 78 3.19 -8.33 -17.46
C LYS A 78 1.84 -7.68 -17.14
N PHE A 79 1.86 -6.48 -16.54
CA PHE A 79 0.64 -5.76 -16.14
C PHE A 79 0.05 -4.92 -17.28
N PHE A 80 0.88 -4.52 -18.25
CA PHE A 80 0.49 -3.72 -19.42
C PHE A 80 0.95 -4.42 -20.70
N PRO A 81 0.33 -5.57 -21.05
CA PRO A 81 0.64 -6.23 -22.32
C PRO A 81 0.37 -5.29 -23.49
N PRO A 82 1.09 -5.46 -24.62
CA PRO A 82 0.83 -4.68 -25.82
C PRO A 82 -0.63 -4.83 -26.25
N LEU A 83 -1.19 -3.76 -26.80
CA LEU A 83 -2.55 -3.80 -27.33
C LEU A 83 -2.61 -4.90 -28.40
N PRO A 84 -3.64 -5.76 -28.37
CA PRO A 84 -3.81 -6.80 -29.39
C PRO A 84 -3.96 -6.16 -30.77
N ASP A 85 -3.46 -6.84 -31.81
CA ASP A 85 -3.51 -6.36 -33.22
C ASP A 85 -4.94 -6.16 -33.73
N ASN A 86 -5.90 -6.87 -33.14
CA ASN A 86 -7.32 -6.67 -33.36
C ASN A 86 -8.00 -6.30 -32.03
N ILE A 87 -8.55 -5.10 -31.98
CA ILE A 87 -9.42 -4.63 -30.90
C ILE A 87 -10.84 -4.73 -31.43
N ASP A 88 -11.52 -5.84 -31.14
CA ASP A 88 -12.92 -5.99 -31.45
C ASP A 88 -13.75 -4.97 -30.64
N ASP A 89 -14.88 -4.52 -31.20
CA ASP A 89 -15.83 -3.70 -30.45
C ASP A 89 -16.24 -4.45 -29.18
N GLU A 90 -16.28 -3.74 -28.05
CA GLU A 90 -16.48 -4.30 -26.70
C GLU A 90 -17.95 -4.75 -26.48
N GLY A 91 -18.55 -5.39 -27.48
CA GLY A 91 -19.94 -5.84 -27.50
C GLY A 91 -20.95 -4.83 -26.96
N ALA A 92 -22.12 -5.32 -26.58
CA ALA A 92 -23.05 -4.52 -25.79
C ALA A 92 -22.53 -4.42 -24.36
N LYS A 93 -21.67 -3.43 -24.10
CA LYS A 93 -21.26 -3.06 -22.74
C LYS A 93 -22.54 -2.77 -21.93
N LEU A 94 -22.75 -3.45 -20.80
CA LEU A 94 -23.83 -3.12 -19.88
C LEU A 94 -23.61 -1.66 -19.45
N GLN A 95 -24.35 -0.73 -20.07
CA GLN A 95 -24.27 0.66 -19.69
C GLN A 95 -24.70 0.73 -18.23
N ARG A 96 -23.74 1.11 -17.36
CA ARG A 96 -24.09 1.44 -15.99
C ARG A 96 -25.17 2.50 -16.07
N ALA A 97 -26.24 2.31 -15.30
CA ALA A 97 -27.26 3.33 -15.17
C ALA A 97 -26.58 4.68 -14.90
N PRO A 98 -26.97 5.76 -15.60
CA PRO A 98 -26.40 7.08 -15.37
C PRO A 98 -26.40 7.37 -13.86
N ILE A 99 -25.24 7.76 -13.33
CA ILE A 99 -25.15 8.20 -11.95
C ILE A 99 -25.90 9.53 -11.88
N VAL A 100 -26.94 9.58 -11.05
CA VAL A 100 -27.68 10.83 -10.82
C VAL A 100 -26.72 11.79 -10.13
N MET A 101 -26.47 12.93 -10.77
CA MET A 101 -25.69 14.04 -10.22
C MET A 101 -26.67 15.09 -9.70
N PRO A 102 -27.11 15.00 -8.41
CA PRO A 102 -27.99 16.01 -7.86
C PRO A 102 -27.27 17.37 -7.80
N ALA A 103 -28.05 18.45 -7.88
CA ALA A 103 -27.52 19.79 -7.66
C ALA A 103 -26.94 19.91 -6.24
N ILE A 104 -25.79 20.56 -6.12
CA ILE A 104 -25.16 20.83 -4.83
C ILE A 104 -26.09 21.73 -4.02
N THR A 105 -26.35 21.39 -2.76
CA THR A 105 -27.20 22.20 -1.88
C THR A 105 -26.36 23.13 -0.99
N LEU A 106 -26.95 24.24 -0.57
CA LEU A 106 -26.30 25.20 0.32
C LEU A 106 -25.85 24.54 1.63
N GLU A 107 -26.68 23.64 2.17
CA GLU A 107 -26.41 22.93 3.42
C GLU A 107 -25.27 21.93 3.27
N GLU A 108 -25.10 21.34 2.09
CA GLU A 108 -23.97 20.45 1.81
C GLU A 108 -22.65 21.22 1.80
N VAL A 109 -22.60 22.36 1.11
CA VAL A 109 -21.41 23.23 1.10
C VAL A 109 -21.10 23.73 2.51
N GLU A 110 -22.11 24.19 3.24
CA GLU A 110 -21.97 24.67 4.61
C GLU A 110 -21.42 23.56 5.53
N ARG A 111 -22.02 22.37 5.49
CA ARG A 111 -21.58 21.22 6.29
C ARG A 111 -20.11 20.88 6.02
N GLN A 112 -19.70 20.84 4.76
CA GLN A 112 -18.31 20.54 4.40
C GLN A 112 -17.35 21.65 4.82
N LEU A 113 -17.75 22.91 4.63
CA LEU A 113 -16.95 24.07 5.03
C LEU A 113 -16.68 24.05 6.55
N PHE A 114 -17.69 23.80 7.37
CA PHE A 114 -17.55 23.79 8.83
C PHE A 114 -16.83 22.55 9.37
N ALA A 115 -16.95 21.40 8.69
CA ALA A 115 -16.19 20.19 9.00
C ALA A 115 -14.68 20.32 8.74
N ALA A 116 -14.27 21.21 7.83
CA ALA A 116 -12.86 21.45 7.54
C ALA A 116 -12.10 21.97 8.77
N LYS A 117 -10.85 21.54 8.96
CA LYS A 117 -10.00 22.02 10.07
C LYS A 117 -9.61 23.49 9.85
N SER A 118 -9.90 24.35 10.82
CA SER A 118 -9.78 25.81 10.69
C SER A 118 -8.36 26.32 10.39
N TRP A 119 -7.34 25.66 10.93
CA TRP A 119 -5.92 26.07 10.83
C TRP A 119 -5.06 25.06 10.04
N LYS A 120 -5.64 24.44 9.00
CA LYS A 120 -4.88 23.55 8.11
C LYS A 120 -3.96 24.36 7.19
N ALA A 121 -2.95 23.71 6.61
CA ALA A 121 -1.98 24.35 5.73
C ALA A 121 -2.67 25.19 4.65
N LEU A 122 -2.10 26.39 4.41
CA LEU A 122 -2.57 27.35 3.42
C LEU A 122 -2.59 26.71 2.01
N GLY A 123 -3.69 26.93 1.28
CA GLY A 123 -3.74 26.64 -0.15
C GLY A 123 -2.94 27.67 -0.95
N GLU A 124 -3.04 27.61 -2.28
CA GLU A 124 -2.45 28.59 -3.20
C GLU A 124 -2.90 30.04 -2.92
N ASP A 125 -4.12 30.19 -2.39
CA ASP A 125 -4.71 31.47 -2.00
C ASP A 125 -4.14 32.06 -0.71
N GLY A 126 -3.34 31.29 0.04
CA GLY A 126 -2.74 31.75 1.29
C GLY A 126 -3.75 32.05 2.40
N LEU A 127 -4.99 31.59 2.29
CA LEU A 127 -6.04 31.81 3.29
C LEU A 127 -6.36 30.49 4.03
N PRO A 128 -6.26 30.45 5.37
CA PRO A 128 -6.74 29.31 6.13
C PRO A 128 -8.25 29.16 6.03
N ALA A 129 -8.75 27.94 6.25
CA ALA A 129 -10.18 27.63 6.18
C ALA A 129 -11.05 28.48 7.13
N ILE A 130 -10.49 29.00 8.24
CA ILE A 130 -11.21 29.90 9.15
C ILE A 130 -11.72 31.16 8.43
N VAL A 131 -10.93 31.73 7.51
CA VAL A 131 -11.34 32.94 6.78
C VAL A 131 -12.60 32.66 5.98
N ARG A 132 -12.65 31.51 5.32
CA ARG A 132 -13.81 31.08 4.52
C ARG A 132 -15.04 30.86 5.40
N LYS A 133 -14.88 30.29 6.60
CA LYS A 133 -15.95 30.12 7.59
C LYS A 133 -16.51 31.46 8.09
N GLU A 134 -15.64 32.42 8.40
CA GLU A 134 -16.03 33.76 8.84
C GLU A 134 -16.76 34.54 7.72
N THR A 135 -16.29 34.42 6.47
CA THR A 135 -16.92 35.08 5.32
C THR A 135 -18.17 34.38 4.80
N TRP A 136 -18.44 33.14 5.23
CA TRP A 136 -19.52 32.30 4.73
C TRP A 136 -20.89 33.02 4.68
N PRO A 137 -21.33 33.76 5.73
CA PRO A 137 -22.62 34.45 5.68
C PRO A 137 -22.77 35.43 4.50
N ALA A 138 -21.67 36.02 4.02
CA ALA A 138 -21.66 36.97 2.92
C ALA A 138 -21.53 36.29 1.54
N VAL A 139 -20.73 35.22 1.44
CA VAL A 139 -20.38 34.61 0.14
C VAL A 139 -21.25 33.41 -0.24
N LYS A 140 -22.02 32.84 0.69
CA LYS A 140 -22.72 31.55 0.51
C LYS A 140 -23.58 31.44 -0.75
N HIS A 141 -24.30 32.50 -1.14
CA HIS A 141 -25.14 32.47 -2.34
C HIS A 141 -24.31 32.53 -3.62
N HIS A 142 -23.28 33.39 -3.65
CA HIS A 142 -22.37 33.50 -4.79
C HIS A 142 -21.55 32.21 -5.01
N VAL A 143 -21.17 31.53 -3.93
CA VAL A 143 -20.48 30.24 -4.01
C VAL A 143 -21.38 29.16 -4.58
N LEU A 144 -22.67 29.15 -4.20
CA LEU A 144 -23.63 28.20 -4.73
C LEU A 144 -23.87 28.39 -6.23
N GLU A 145 -23.91 29.63 -6.72
CA GLU A 145 -24.09 29.94 -8.14
C GLU A 145 -22.93 29.50 -9.05
N LEU A 146 -21.77 29.13 -8.49
CA LEU A 146 -20.64 28.61 -9.25
C LEU A 146 -20.79 27.13 -9.64
N PHE A 147 -21.76 26.41 -9.08
CA PHE A 147 -21.97 24.98 -9.26
C PHE A 147 -23.39 24.67 -9.76
#